data_AF-A0A432QUU9-F1
#
_entry.id   AF-A0A432QUU9-F1
#
_cell.length_a   1.000
_cell.length_b   1.000
_cell.length_c   1.000
_cell.angle_alpha   90.00
_cell.angle_beta   90.00
_cell.angle_gamma   90.00
#
_symmetry.space_group_name_H-M   'P 1'
#
loop_
_entity.id
_entity.type
_entity.pdbx_description
1 polymer ?
#
loop_
_entity_poly.entity_id
_entity_poly.type
_entity_poly.pdbx_seq_one_letter_code
_entity_poly.pdbx_strand_id
1 'polypeptide(L)'
;MKKFLEFIATGFYSGKLPKMPGTWGSILAAILIYYFWPESVKLQLLIVVVTFFLSVVSSDFVAREFRSKDPDCVVIDEILGMEISLLGLSAQGDIRFVFLSLILFRIIDIMKPPPIPQFERFPGGWGITVDDAVAGVMTNIILRLIGGLLYV
;
A
#
# COMPACT_ATOMS: atom_id res chain seq x y z
N MET A 1 14.40 13.63 -13.16
CA MET A 1 12.93 13.54 -13.01
C MET A 1 12.41 12.15 -13.35
N LYS A 2 12.54 11.64 -14.59
CA LYS A 2 12.03 10.29 -14.97
C LYS A 2 12.48 9.15 -14.06
N LYS A 3 13.80 8.97 -13.89
CA LYS A 3 14.38 7.94 -13.00
C LYS A 3 13.93 8.06 -11.54
N PHE A 4 13.59 9.27 -11.08
CA PHE A 4 13.16 9.50 -9.72
C PHE A 4 11.70 9.06 -9.52
N LEU A 5 10.81 9.40 -10.47
CA LEU A 5 9.43 8.94 -10.44
C LEU A 5 9.33 7.42 -10.61
N GLU A 6 10.14 6.83 -11.48
CA GLU A 6 10.23 5.37 -11.61
C GLU A 6 10.71 4.71 -10.31
N PHE A 7 11.72 5.28 -9.65
CA PHE A 7 12.21 4.78 -8.37
C PHE A 7 11.13 4.82 -7.28
N ILE A 8 10.33 5.88 -7.22
CA ILE A 8 9.20 5.99 -6.29
C ILE A 8 8.11 4.98 -6.66
N ALA A 9 7.65 4.99 -7.92
CA ALA A 9 6.57 4.13 -8.39
C ALA A 9 6.88 2.65 -8.14
N THR A 10 8.13 2.24 -8.36
CA THR A 10 8.57 0.85 -8.18
C THR A 10 8.97 0.49 -6.74
N GLY A 11 8.71 1.36 -5.77
CA GLY A 11 9.03 1.10 -4.37
C GLY A 11 10.51 0.80 -4.14
N PHE A 12 11.40 1.73 -4.51
CA PHE A 12 12.86 1.50 -4.42
C PHE A 12 13.35 0.33 -5.31
N TYR A 13 12.68 0.14 -6.46
CA TYR A 13 12.87 -0.99 -7.38
C TYR A 13 12.47 -2.37 -6.84
N SER A 14 11.78 -2.48 -5.71
CA SER A 14 11.21 -3.76 -5.26
C SER A 14 10.22 -4.32 -6.28
N GLY A 15 9.47 -3.46 -6.97
CA GLY A 15 8.55 -3.82 -8.05
C GLY A 15 9.23 -4.37 -9.31
N LYS A 16 10.56 -4.39 -9.37
CA LYS A 16 11.33 -5.04 -10.45
C LYS A 16 11.78 -6.46 -10.09
N LEU A 17 11.54 -6.90 -8.87
CA LEU A 17 11.86 -8.26 -8.44
C LEU A 17 10.95 -9.29 -9.16
N PRO A 18 11.47 -10.50 -9.43
CA PRO A 18 10.77 -11.47 -10.24
C PRO A 18 9.55 -12.03 -9.50
N LYS A 19 8.47 -12.28 -10.27
CA LYS A 19 7.22 -12.93 -9.85
C LYS A 19 6.47 -12.15 -8.76
N MET A 20 5.21 -11.78 -9.06
CA MET A 20 4.31 -11.04 -8.16
C MET A 20 4.97 -9.78 -7.54
N PRO A 21 5.32 -8.77 -8.34
CA PRO A 21 5.99 -7.56 -7.84
C PRO A 21 5.30 -6.89 -6.64
N GLY A 22 3.95 -6.83 -6.61
CA GLY A 22 3.21 -6.26 -5.48
C GLY A 22 3.46 -6.95 -4.14
N THR A 23 3.81 -8.25 -4.15
CA THR A 23 4.27 -8.96 -2.94
C THR A 23 5.59 -8.38 -2.43
N TRP A 24 6.53 -8.06 -3.32
CA TRP A 24 7.80 -7.44 -2.94
C TRP A 24 7.63 -6.02 -2.44
N GLY A 25 6.73 -5.24 -3.04
CA GLY A 25 6.33 -3.92 -2.53
C GLY A 25 5.72 -4.01 -1.13
N SER A 26 4.80 -4.94 -0.92
CA SER A 26 4.14 -5.13 0.38
C SER A 26 5.10 -5.66 1.46
N ILE A 27 6.05 -6.53 1.10
CA ILE A 27 7.11 -6.99 2.01
C ILE A 27 8.03 -5.82 2.39
N LEU A 28 8.42 -4.98 1.42
CA LEU A 28 9.20 -3.79 1.70
C LEU A 28 8.45 -2.87 2.67
N ALA A 29 7.16 -2.60 2.43
CA ALA A 29 6.32 -1.84 3.33
C ALA A 29 6.28 -2.44 4.74
N ALA A 30 6.09 -3.75 4.85
CA ALA A 30 6.09 -4.46 6.13
C ALA A 30 7.41 -4.27 6.90
N ILE A 31 8.56 -4.36 6.21
CA ILE A 31 9.88 -4.11 6.81
C ILE A 31 9.98 -2.65 7.29
N LEU A 32 9.61 -1.68 6.46
CA LEU A 32 9.68 -0.27 6.80
C LEU A 32 8.78 0.06 8.01
N ILE A 33 7.56 -0.46 8.03
CA ILE A 33 6.61 -0.28 9.12
C ILE A 33 7.14 -0.92 10.41
N TYR A 34 7.63 -2.16 10.36
CA TYR A 34 8.13 -2.85 11.57
C TYR A 34 9.21 -2.04 12.29
N TYR A 35 10.14 -1.43 11.55
CA TYR A 35 11.24 -0.66 12.14
C TYR A 35 10.92 0.82 12.41
N PHE A 36 10.10 1.46 11.56
CA PHE A 36 9.98 2.92 11.52
C PHE A 36 8.56 3.47 11.67
N TRP A 37 7.54 2.62 11.85
CA TRP A 37 6.17 3.11 12.01
C TRP A 37 6.04 3.98 13.27
N PRO A 38 5.56 5.23 13.17
CA PRO A 38 5.55 6.12 14.31
C PRO A 38 4.36 5.87 15.24
N GLU A 39 4.52 6.05 16.55
CA GLU A 39 3.41 5.99 17.51
C GLU A 39 2.41 7.15 17.38
N SER A 40 2.86 8.30 16.85
CA SER A 40 2.01 9.47 16.66
C SER A 40 1.10 9.30 15.45
N VAL A 41 -0.22 9.19 15.68
CA VAL A 41 -1.23 9.15 14.61
C VAL A 41 -1.13 10.34 13.66
N LYS A 42 -0.74 11.52 14.15
CA LYS A 42 -0.52 12.70 13.28
C LYS A 42 0.61 12.47 12.29
N LEU A 43 1.69 11.81 12.71
CA LEU A 43 2.81 11.50 11.85
C LEU A 43 2.49 10.35 10.89
N GLN A 44 1.74 9.33 11.35
CA GLN A 44 1.23 8.28 10.46
C GLN A 44 0.34 8.86 9.35
N LEU A 45 -0.59 9.76 9.69
CA LEU A 45 -1.44 10.46 8.71
C LEU A 45 -0.61 11.28 7.72
N LEU A 46 0.43 11.98 8.20
CA LEU A 46 1.32 12.73 7.32
C LEU A 46 2.04 11.80 6.32
N ILE A 47 2.55 10.66 6.78
CA ILE A 47 3.20 9.65 5.93
C ILE A 47 2.21 9.15 4.87
N VAL A 48 1.03 8.67 5.29
CA VAL A 48 -0.01 8.17 4.37
C VAL A 48 -0.40 9.21 3.32
N VAL A 49 -0.60 10.47 3.72
CA VAL A 49 -0.96 11.55 2.79
C VAL A 49 0.16 11.81 1.78
N VAL A 50 1.42 11.83 2.24
CA VAL A 50 2.57 12.01 1.35
C VAL A 50 2.69 10.83 0.39
N THR A 51 2.64 9.59 0.89
CA THR A 51 2.69 8.37 0.07
C THR A 51 1.54 8.32 -0.94
N PHE A 52 0.33 8.75 -0.56
CA PHE A 52 -0.83 8.82 -1.45
C PHE A 52 -0.55 9.70 -2.67
N PHE A 53 -0.10 10.95 -2.46
CA PHE A 53 0.18 11.85 -3.57
C PHE A 53 1.38 11.39 -4.41
N LEU A 54 2.40 10.82 -3.76
CA LEU A 54 3.54 10.22 -4.47
C LEU A 54 3.11 9.04 -5.33
N SER A 55 2.23 8.17 -4.82
CA SER A 55 1.65 7.06 -5.57
C SER A 55 0.90 7.58 -6.80
N VAL A 56 -0.09 8.46 -6.63
CA VAL A 56 -0.87 8.99 -7.77
C VAL A 56 0.01 9.60 -8.86
N VAL A 57 0.98 10.44 -8.48
CA VAL A 57 1.83 11.15 -9.46
C VAL A 57 2.82 10.20 -10.15
N SER A 58 3.46 9.30 -9.40
CA SER A 58 4.47 8.42 -9.95
C SER A 58 3.86 7.25 -10.75
N SER A 59 2.75 6.69 -10.29
CA SER A 59 2.00 5.65 -11.01
C SER A 59 1.42 6.18 -12.33
N ASP A 60 0.84 7.39 -12.36
CA ASP A 60 0.38 8.01 -13.63
C ASP A 60 1.52 8.23 -14.62
N PHE A 61 2.69 8.66 -14.12
CA PHE A 61 3.87 8.84 -14.96
C PHE A 61 4.33 7.52 -15.60
N VAL A 62 4.47 6.45 -14.80
CA VAL A 62 4.93 5.13 -15.28
C VAL A 62 3.90 4.48 -16.19
N ALA A 63 2.60 4.56 -15.86
CA ALA A 63 1.52 4.05 -16.70
C ALA A 63 1.58 4.64 -18.13
N ARG A 64 1.81 5.95 -18.24
CA ARG A 64 1.96 6.63 -19.54
C ARG A 64 3.23 6.24 -20.27
N GLU A 65 4.35 6.11 -19.56
CA GLU A 65 5.64 5.73 -20.16
C GLU A 65 5.61 4.29 -20.73
N PHE A 66 4.95 3.37 -20.03
CA PHE A 66 4.81 1.97 -20.43
C PHE A 66 3.61 1.72 -21.36
N ARG A 67 2.74 2.72 -21.56
CA ARG A 67 1.46 2.58 -22.28
C ARG A 67 0.61 1.42 -21.74
N SER A 68 0.69 1.17 -20.44
CA SER A 68 -0.11 0.20 -19.70
C SER A 68 -1.02 0.95 -18.75
N LYS A 69 -2.27 0.49 -18.60
CA LYS A 69 -3.22 1.10 -17.66
C LYS A 69 -2.72 0.95 -16.21
N ASP A 70 -2.12 -0.19 -15.92
CA ASP A 70 -1.63 -0.58 -14.60
C ASP A 70 -0.40 -1.50 -14.81
N PRO A 71 0.82 -0.94 -14.83
CA PRO A 71 2.03 -1.74 -15.01
C PRO A 71 2.36 -2.50 -13.72
N ASP A 72 2.48 -3.83 -13.79
CA ASP A 72 2.79 -4.71 -12.65
C ASP A 72 3.99 -4.27 -11.78
N CYS A 73 4.91 -3.47 -12.29
CA CYS A 73 6.10 -3.02 -11.56
C CYS A 73 5.86 -1.79 -10.67
N VAL A 74 4.73 -1.10 -10.84
CA VAL A 74 4.29 -0.05 -9.95
C VAL A 74 3.84 -0.73 -8.67
N VAL A 75 4.50 -0.41 -7.55
CA VAL A 75 4.26 -1.06 -6.26
C VAL A 75 4.11 -0.09 -5.06
N ILE A 76 3.94 1.20 -5.34
CA ILE A 76 3.91 2.28 -4.33
C ILE A 76 2.52 2.41 -3.69
N ASP A 77 1.50 2.06 -4.44
CA ASP A 77 0.12 1.81 -4.07
C ASP A 77 -0.01 0.68 -3.03
N GLU A 78 0.78 -0.38 -3.13
CA GLU A 78 0.83 -1.47 -2.15
C GLU A 78 1.48 -1.00 -0.85
N ILE A 79 2.51 -0.16 -0.95
CA ILE A 79 3.14 0.46 0.21
C ILE A 79 2.11 1.34 0.94
N LEU A 80 1.39 2.17 0.19
CA LEU A 80 0.29 2.98 0.72
C LEU A 80 -0.80 2.11 1.37
N GLY A 81 -1.23 1.03 0.71
CA GLY A 81 -2.26 0.12 1.22
C GLY A 81 -1.83 -0.53 2.53
N MET A 82 -0.57 -0.91 2.66
CA MET A 82 0.02 -1.41 3.91
C MET A 82 0.09 -0.34 5.01
N GLU A 83 0.48 0.89 4.69
CA GLU A 83 0.47 2.01 5.64
C GLU A 83 -0.94 2.28 6.18
N ILE A 84 -1.94 2.32 5.30
CA ILE A 84 -3.35 2.50 5.66
C ILE A 84 -3.85 1.33 6.51
N SER A 85 -3.46 0.10 6.17
CA SER A 85 -3.82 -1.12 6.92
C SER A 85 -3.46 -1.01 8.39
N LEU A 86 -2.37 -0.32 8.74
CA LEU A 86 -1.88 -0.17 10.11
C LEU A 86 -2.04 1.25 10.68
N LEU A 87 -2.73 2.13 9.96
CA LEU A 87 -3.03 3.48 10.42
C LEU A 87 -3.80 3.47 11.74
N GLY A 88 -3.27 4.20 12.72
CA GLY A 88 -3.78 4.32 14.08
C GLY A 88 -3.63 3.05 14.92
N LEU A 89 -2.72 2.14 14.56
CA LEU A 89 -2.32 0.96 15.33
C LEU A 89 -0.82 1.08 15.69
N SER A 90 -0.44 0.69 16.90
CA SER A 90 0.96 0.64 17.35
C SER A 90 1.62 -0.64 16.82
N ALA A 91 2.03 -0.60 15.55
CA ALA A 91 2.59 -1.75 14.84
C ALA A 91 4.13 -1.84 14.91
N GLN A 92 4.81 -0.80 15.40
CA GLN A 92 6.27 -0.78 15.48
C GLN A 92 6.76 -1.89 16.42
N GLY A 93 7.68 -2.72 15.93
CA GLY A 93 8.19 -3.86 16.69
C GLY A 93 7.20 -5.01 16.91
N ASP A 94 5.93 -4.90 16.50
CA ASP A 94 4.94 -5.97 16.61
C ASP A 94 4.87 -6.77 15.30
N ILE A 95 5.68 -7.83 15.24
CA ILE A 95 5.72 -8.72 14.08
C ILE A 95 4.36 -9.39 13.81
N ARG A 96 3.50 -9.57 14.81
CA ARG A 96 2.20 -10.25 14.64
C ARG A 96 1.25 -9.35 13.87
N PHE A 97 1.12 -8.08 14.27
CA PHE A 97 0.30 -7.10 13.56
C PHE A 97 0.83 -6.82 12.15
N VAL A 98 2.14 -6.63 12.00
CA VAL A 98 2.75 -6.39 10.68
C VAL A 98 2.54 -7.59 9.76
N PHE A 99 2.81 -8.81 10.22
CA PHE A 99 2.63 -10.02 9.40
C PHE A 99 1.16 -10.29 9.06
N LEU A 100 0.25 -10.10 10.03
CA LEU A 100 -1.17 -10.27 9.80
C LEU A 100 -1.71 -9.23 8.80
N SER A 101 -1.24 -7.97 8.91
CA SER A 101 -1.60 -6.92 7.95
C SER A 101 -1.13 -7.25 6.54
N LEU A 102 0.10 -7.77 6.39
CA LEU A 102 0.64 -8.19 5.10
C LEU A 102 -0.23 -9.26 4.44
N ILE A 103 -0.61 -10.29 5.20
CA ILE A 103 -1.44 -11.37 4.67
C ILE A 103 -2.83 -10.85 4.30
N LEU A 104 -3.50 -10.16 5.23
CA LEU A 104 -4.87 -9.68 5.00
C LEU A 104 -4.94 -8.68 3.85
N PHE A 105 -4.02 -7.72 3.82
CA PHE A 105 -3.93 -6.74 2.75
C PHE A 105 -3.76 -7.42 1.40
N ARG A 106 -2.79 -8.33 1.24
CA ARG A 106 -2.58 -9.03 -0.03
C ARG A 106 -3.80 -9.86 -0.44
N ILE A 107 -4.48 -10.50 0.50
CA ILE A 107 -5.71 -11.26 0.18
C ILE A 107 -6.79 -10.31 -0.36
N ILE A 108 -7.03 -9.19 0.32
CA ILE A 108 -8.07 -8.22 -0.08
C ILE A 108 -7.70 -7.56 -1.41
N ASP A 109 -6.46 -7.12 -1.57
CA ASP A 109 -5.95 -6.50 -2.80
C ASP A 109 -6.04 -7.48 -4.00
N ILE A 110 -5.64 -8.74 -3.84
CA ILE A 110 -5.73 -9.72 -4.93
C ILE A 110 -7.20 -10.09 -5.24
N MET A 111 -8.05 -10.20 -4.22
CA MET A 111 -9.45 -10.59 -4.41
C MET A 111 -10.35 -9.46 -4.91
N LYS A 112 -9.96 -8.20 -4.64
CA LYS A 112 -10.74 -6.98 -4.90
C LYS A 112 -12.25 -7.13 -4.59
N PRO A 113 -12.63 -7.48 -3.34
CA PRO A 113 -14.04 -7.52 -2.97
C PRO A 113 -14.71 -6.14 -3.17
N PRO A 114 -16.03 -6.09 -3.42
CA PRO A 114 -16.75 -4.82 -3.45
C PRO A 114 -16.50 -4.00 -2.17
N PRO A 115 -16.25 -2.68 -2.27
CA PRO A 115 -16.41 -1.82 -3.45
C PRO A 115 -15.16 -1.61 -4.32
N ILE A 116 -14.04 -2.31 -4.07
CA ILE A 116 -12.72 -2.03 -4.71
C ILE A 116 -12.78 -1.91 -6.25
N PRO A 117 -13.44 -2.82 -7.01
CA PRO A 117 -13.45 -2.75 -8.48
C PRO A 117 -14.14 -1.50 -9.05
N GLN A 118 -14.85 -0.73 -8.23
CA GLN A 118 -15.47 0.52 -8.66
C GLN A 118 -14.43 1.63 -8.84
N PHE A 119 -13.34 1.60 -8.10
CA PHE A 119 -12.30 2.63 -8.07
C PHE A 119 -11.29 2.48 -9.22
N GLU A 120 -11.09 1.28 -9.76
CA GLU A 120 -10.28 1.01 -10.96
C GLU A 120 -10.77 1.75 -12.23
N ARG A 121 -11.96 2.35 -12.16
CA ARG A 121 -12.54 3.18 -13.24
C ARG A 121 -11.96 4.59 -13.26
N PHE A 122 -11.29 5.03 -12.20
CA PHE A 122 -10.64 6.33 -12.16
C PHE A 122 -9.45 6.39 -13.13
N PRO A 123 -9.18 7.57 -13.71
CA PRO A 123 -8.16 7.70 -14.75
C PRO A 123 -6.74 7.72 -14.17
N GLY A 124 -5.83 7.04 -14.86
CA GLY A 124 -4.39 7.09 -14.59
C GLY A 124 -4.04 6.61 -13.18
N GLY A 125 -3.06 7.28 -12.56
CA GLY A 125 -2.57 6.93 -11.23
C GLY A 125 -3.65 6.95 -10.13
N TRP A 126 -4.76 7.68 -10.30
CA TRP A 126 -5.86 7.63 -9.33
C TRP A 126 -6.53 6.26 -9.25
N GLY A 127 -6.68 5.58 -10.39
CA GLY A 127 -7.28 4.24 -10.42
C GLY A 127 -6.42 3.21 -9.72
N ILE A 128 -5.10 3.31 -9.91
CA ILE A 128 -4.05 2.44 -9.35
C ILE A 128 -3.85 2.69 -7.85
N THR A 129 -3.94 3.95 -7.40
CA THR A 129 -3.69 4.26 -5.99
C THR A 129 -4.92 4.01 -5.11
N VAL A 130 -6.13 4.28 -5.62
CA VAL A 130 -7.33 4.31 -4.77
C VAL A 130 -7.88 2.92 -4.49
N ASP A 131 -7.77 1.96 -5.41
CA ASP A 131 -8.21 0.58 -5.17
C ASP A 131 -7.39 -0.07 -4.04
N ASP A 132 -6.07 0.08 -4.04
CA ASP A 132 -5.17 -0.37 -2.98
C ASP A 132 -5.39 0.39 -1.66
N ALA A 133 -5.64 1.70 -1.73
CA ALA A 133 -5.98 2.48 -0.54
C ALA A 133 -7.27 1.97 0.12
N VAL A 134 -8.29 1.61 -0.68
CA VAL A 134 -9.53 1.03 -0.17
C VAL A 134 -9.30 -0.39 0.39
N ALA A 135 -8.47 -1.21 -0.26
CA ALA A 135 -8.04 -2.49 0.29
C ALA A 135 -7.33 -2.34 1.65
N GLY A 136 -6.51 -1.29 1.79
CA GLY A 136 -5.87 -0.91 3.05
C GLY A 136 -6.88 -0.53 4.13
N VAL A 137 -7.90 0.28 3.80
CA VAL A 137 -8.98 0.64 4.73
C VAL A 137 -9.74 -0.60 5.21
N MET A 138 -10.10 -1.50 4.28
CA MET A 138 -10.78 -2.76 4.62
C MET A 138 -9.93 -3.63 5.54
N THR A 139 -8.63 -3.74 5.27
CA THR A 139 -7.67 -4.45 6.12
C THR A 139 -7.60 -3.84 7.52
N ASN A 140 -7.53 -2.50 7.62
CA ASN A 140 -7.49 -1.79 8.90
C ASN A 140 -8.72 -2.08 9.76
N ILE A 141 -9.91 -2.06 9.15
CA ILE A 141 -11.17 -2.39 9.84
C ILE A 141 -11.12 -3.82 10.37
N ILE A 142 -10.70 -4.80 9.55
CA ILE A 142 -10.58 -6.20 9.98
C ILE A 142 -9.56 -6.36 11.10
N LEU A 143 -8.39 -5.73 10.99
CA LEU A 143 -7.36 -5.76 12.04
C LEU A 143 -7.84 -5.14 13.34
N ARG A 144 -8.65 -4.08 13.30
CA ARG A 144 -9.26 -3.48 14.51
C ARG A 144 -10.30 -4.39 15.14
N LEU A 145 -11.06 -5.13 14.33
CA LEU A 145 -11.99 -6.13 14.85
C LEU A 145 -11.23 -7.29 15.52
N ILE A 146 -10.18 -7.81 14.87
CA ILE A 146 -9.35 -8.89 15.44
C ILE A 146 -8.56 -8.40 16.66
N GLY A 147 -7.90 -7.25 16.56
CA GLY A 147 -7.12 -6.63 17.63
C GLY A 147 -7.98 -6.19 18.81
N GLY A 148 -9.18 -5.67 18.54
CA GLY A 148 -10.20 -5.41 19.56
C GLY A 148 -10.63 -6.67 20.33
N LEU A 149 -10.45 -7.86 19.76
CA LEU A 149 -10.59 -9.15 20.46
C LEU A 149 -9.30 -9.60 21.19
N LEU A 150 -8.12 -9.09 20.81
CA LEU A 150 -6.81 -9.44 21.41
C LEU A 150 -6.42 -8.54 22.60
N TYR A 151 -7.06 -7.38 22.76
CA TYR A 151 -6.90 -6.45 23.89
C TYR A 151 -8.05 -6.50 24.92
N VAL A 152 -8.84 -7.60 24.93
CA VAL A 152 -9.77 -7.96 26.03
C VAL A 152 -9.10 -8.94 26.97
#